data_AF-A0A929NUI0-F1
#
_entry.id   AF-A0A929NUI0-F1
#
_cell.length_a   1.000
_cell.length_b   1.000
_cell.length_c   1.000
_cell.angle_alpha   90.00
_cell.angle_beta   90.00
_cell.angle_gamma   90.00
#
_symmetry.space_group_name_H-M   'P 1'
#
loop_
_entity.id
_entity.type
_entity.pdbx_description
1 polymer ?
#
loop_
_entity_poly.entity_id
_entity_poly.type
_entity_poly.pdbx_seq_one_letter_code
_entity_poly.pdbx_strand_id
1 'polypeptide(L)'
;SCAQIGKDVHLSGGVGIGGVLEPLQAGPVIIEDSCFIGARSEVVEGVIVGEGSVLSMGVFISASTKIIDRATGEIHMGKVPPYSVVVPGTLPGKNLPDGSPGPGLYCAVIVKRVDAQTRSKTSINELLRD
;
A
#
# COMPACT_ATOMS: atom_id res chain seq x y z
N SER A 1 18.62 0.69 -1.51
CA SER A 1 19.44 -0.13 -2.44
C SER A 1 18.51 -1.04 -3.25
N CYS A 2 18.81 -1.25 -4.53
CA CYS A 2 18.09 -2.17 -5.45
C CYS A 2 16.60 -1.90 -5.71
N ALA A 3 15.94 -1.00 -4.98
CA ALA A 3 14.55 -0.61 -5.22
C ALA A 3 14.34 -0.19 -6.68
N GLN A 4 13.24 -0.67 -7.26
CA GLN A 4 12.84 -0.36 -8.63
C GLN A 4 11.70 0.64 -8.60
N ILE A 5 11.90 1.80 -9.23
CA ILE A 5 10.89 2.85 -9.33
C ILE A 5 10.50 2.97 -10.80
N GLY A 6 9.23 2.75 -11.09
CA GLY A 6 8.64 2.83 -12.41
C GLY A 6 8.61 4.25 -12.97
N LYS A 7 8.18 4.36 -14.23
CA LYS A 7 7.99 5.64 -14.92
C LYS A 7 6.82 6.40 -14.33
N ASP A 8 6.89 7.72 -14.34
CA ASP A 8 5.82 8.62 -13.90
C ASP A 8 5.35 8.35 -12.45
N VAL A 9 6.21 7.75 -11.63
CA VAL A 9 5.97 7.57 -10.21
C VAL A 9 6.18 8.89 -9.48
N HIS A 10 5.23 9.22 -8.60
CA HIS A 10 5.35 10.35 -7.67
C HIS A 10 5.63 9.84 -6.26
N LEU A 11 6.84 10.06 -5.75
CA LEU A 11 7.18 9.86 -4.35
C LEU A 11 7.07 11.21 -3.62
N SER A 12 6.05 11.34 -2.78
CA SER A 12 5.80 12.58 -2.02
C SER A 12 6.89 12.83 -0.96
N GLY A 13 6.83 13.99 -0.33
CA GLY A 13 7.78 14.37 0.72
C GLY A 13 7.87 13.35 1.87
N GLY A 14 9.10 12.89 2.14
CA GLY A 14 9.39 11.97 3.24
C GLY A 14 8.86 10.55 3.04
N VAL A 15 8.63 10.12 1.79
CA VAL A 15 8.34 8.71 1.48
C VAL A 15 9.61 7.86 1.65
N GLY A 16 9.48 6.74 2.36
CA GLY A 16 10.53 5.73 2.50
C GLY A 16 10.32 4.56 1.53
N ILE A 17 11.32 4.27 0.69
CA ILE A 17 11.34 3.06 -0.13
C ILE A 17 12.50 2.18 0.34
N GLY A 18 12.17 1.05 0.95
CA GLY A 18 13.12 0.15 1.59
C GLY A 18 14.13 -0.43 0.61
N GLY A 19 15.40 -0.40 1.01
CA GLY A 19 16.44 -1.12 0.29
C GLY A 19 16.42 -2.61 0.60
N VAL A 20 16.70 -3.43 -0.41
CA VAL A 20 16.93 -4.88 -0.22
C VAL A 20 18.20 -5.23 -0.96
N LEU A 21 19.25 -5.59 -0.22
CA LEU A 21 20.53 -6.02 -0.79
C LEU A 21 20.78 -7.51 -0.51
N GLU A 22 20.44 -7.92 0.70
CA GLU A 22 20.48 -9.30 1.14
C GLU A 22 19.12 -9.69 1.73
N PRO A 23 18.76 -10.99 1.67
CA PRO A 23 19.53 -12.06 1.01
C PRO A 23 19.41 -12.01 -0.52
N LEU A 24 20.33 -12.65 -1.25
CA LEU A 24 20.41 -12.56 -2.73
C LEU A 24 19.13 -13.00 -3.45
N GLN A 25 18.37 -13.93 -2.87
CA GLN A 25 17.09 -14.40 -3.41
C GLN A 25 15.92 -13.45 -3.14
N ALA A 26 16.09 -12.44 -2.27
CA ALA A 26 15.03 -11.49 -1.97
C ALA A 26 14.88 -10.49 -3.12
N GLY A 27 13.66 -10.38 -3.62
CA GLY A 27 13.31 -9.34 -4.58
C GLY A 27 13.42 -7.94 -3.94
N PRO A 28 13.81 -6.91 -4.72
CA PRO A 28 13.77 -5.55 -4.24
C PRO A 28 12.33 -5.07 -4.01
N VAL A 29 12.17 -3.95 -3.31
CA VAL A 29 10.90 -3.21 -3.34
C VAL A 29 10.68 -2.68 -4.76
N ILE A 30 9.47 -2.87 -5.28
CA ILE A 30 9.09 -2.45 -6.63
C ILE A 30 7.90 -1.51 -6.53
N ILE A 31 8.03 -0.31 -7.08
CA ILE A 31 6.92 0.60 -7.31
C ILE A 31 6.72 0.65 -8.83
N GLU A 32 5.65 0.05 -9.34
CA GLU A 32 5.38 -0.01 -10.79
C GLU A 32 4.97 1.36 -11.36
N ASP A 33 4.88 1.46 -12.69
CA ASP A 33 4.65 2.71 -13.42
C ASP A 33 3.38 3.46 -12.93
N SER A 34 3.41 4.80 -13.02
CA SER A 34 2.30 5.71 -12.71
C SER A 34 1.75 5.66 -11.28
N CYS A 35 2.47 5.07 -10.33
CA CYS A 35 2.07 5.07 -8.92
C CYS A 35 2.20 6.46 -8.29
N PHE A 36 1.26 6.79 -7.40
CA PHE A 36 1.38 7.92 -6.49
C PHE A 36 1.55 7.41 -5.06
N ILE A 37 2.63 7.82 -4.40
CA ILE A 37 2.90 7.47 -3.00
C ILE A 37 2.81 8.74 -2.15
N GLY A 38 1.78 8.82 -1.32
CA GLY A 38 1.49 9.97 -0.46
C GLY A 38 2.57 10.21 0.60
N ALA A 39 2.64 11.44 1.11
CA ALA A 39 3.68 11.88 2.03
C ALA A 39 3.74 11.00 3.29
N ARG A 40 4.96 10.79 3.81
CA ARG A 40 5.22 9.98 5.02
C ARG A 40 4.77 8.52 4.94
N SER A 41 4.52 8.01 3.75
CA SER A 41 4.30 6.57 3.52
C SER A 41 5.62 5.83 3.42
N GLU A 42 5.59 4.52 3.68
CA GLU A 42 6.78 3.68 3.65
C GLU A 42 6.46 2.31 3.05
N VAL A 43 7.27 1.85 2.09
CA VAL A 43 7.12 0.55 1.42
C VAL A 43 8.45 -0.18 1.49
N VAL A 44 8.48 -1.35 2.14
CA VAL A 44 9.72 -2.04 2.52
C VAL A 44 9.66 -3.56 2.27
N GLU A 45 10.78 -4.25 2.49
CA GLU A 45 10.86 -5.72 2.53
C GLU A 45 10.38 -6.46 1.26
N GLY A 46 10.72 -5.94 0.08
CA GLY A 46 10.40 -6.58 -1.19
C GLY A 46 8.94 -6.46 -1.62
N VAL A 47 8.16 -5.58 -0.97
CA VAL A 47 6.78 -5.30 -1.36
C VAL A 47 6.71 -4.74 -2.78
N ILE A 48 5.69 -5.17 -3.53
CA ILE A 48 5.39 -4.68 -4.87
C ILE A 48 4.12 -3.82 -4.83
N VAL A 49 4.21 -2.58 -5.30
CA VAL A 49 3.05 -1.71 -5.53
C VAL A 49 2.70 -1.74 -7.01
N GLY A 50 1.54 -2.31 -7.33
CA GLY A 50 1.08 -2.50 -8.70
C GLY A 50 0.78 -1.19 -9.43
N GLU A 51 0.94 -1.21 -10.75
CA GLU A 51 0.84 -0.06 -11.66
C GLU A 51 -0.36 0.84 -11.36
N GLY A 52 -0.15 2.16 -11.43
CA GLY A 52 -1.22 3.16 -11.32
C GLY A 52 -1.83 3.31 -9.93
N SER A 53 -1.35 2.56 -8.92
CA SER A 53 -1.89 2.62 -7.56
C SER A 53 -1.63 3.97 -6.89
N VAL A 54 -2.52 4.32 -5.97
CA VAL A 54 -2.47 5.57 -5.19
C VAL A 54 -2.47 5.21 -3.72
N LEU A 55 -1.33 5.41 -3.05
CA LEU A 55 -1.24 5.34 -1.60
C LEU A 55 -1.47 6.74 -1.04
N SER A 56 -2.36 6.86 -0.06
CA SER A 56 -2.56 8.09 0.73
C SER A 56 -1.31 8.40 1.58
N MET A 57 -1.38 9.46 2.38
CA MET A 57 -0.36 9.76 3.38
C MET A 57 -0.37 8.72 4.51
N GLY A 58 0.82 8.44 5.06
CA GLY A 58 0.98 7.57 6.23
C GLY A 58 0.62 6.11 6.00
N VAL A 59 0.72 5.63 4.77
CA VAL A 59 0.55 4.22 4.43
C VAL A 59 1.89 3.51 4.58
N PHE A 60 1.98 2.63 5.58
CA PHE A 60 3.13 1.76 5.83
C PHE A 60 2.83 0.36 5.33
N ILE A 61 3.69 -0.21 4.49
CA ILE A 61 3.54 -1.58 3.97
C ILE A 61 4.89 -2.30 4.01
N SER A 62 4.92 -3.39 4.76
CA SER A 62 6.02 -4.35 4.87
C SER A 62 5.56 -5.74 4.39
N ALA A 63 6.45 -6.73 4.38
CA ALA A 63 6.09 -8.10 4.03
C ALA A 63 5.06 -8.72 5.01
N SER A 64 4.98 -8.19 6.24
CA SER A 64 4.04 -8.61 7.28
C SER A 64 2.79 -7.75 7.39
N THR A 65 2.68 -6.67 6.62
CA THR A 65 1.51 -5.79 6.67
C THR A 65 0.33 -6.43 5.93
N LYS A 66 -0.81 -6.53 6.60
CA LYS A 66 -2.07 -6.92 5.97
C LYS A 66 -2.60 -5.77 5.11
N ILE A 67 -2.92 -6.08 3.85
CA ILE A 67 -3.54 -5.13 2.92
C ILE A 67 -4.94 -5.68 2.62
N ILE A 68 -5.98 -5.10 3.23
CA ILE A 68 -7.36 -5.59 3.07
C ILE A 68 -8.10 -4.80 2.00
N ASP A 69 -8.79 -5.50 1.10
CA ASP A 69 -9.78 -4.88 0.22
C ASP A 69 -11.10 -4.69 0.96
N ARG A 70 -11.54 -3.44 1.14
CA ARG A 70 -12.77 -3.14 1.90
C ARG A 70 -14.03 -3.70 1.22
N ALA A 71 -14.01 -3.89 -0.09
CA ALA A 71 -15.17 -4.34 -0.85
C ALA A 71 -15.34 -5.86 -0.77
N THR A 72 -14.23 -6.61 -0.75
CA THR A 72 -14.26 -8.08 -0.82
C THR A 72 -13.87 -8.77 0.49
N GLY A 73 -13.18 -8.07 1.39
CA GLY A 73 -12.56 -8.65 2.58
C GLY A 73 -11.29 -9.47 2.29
N GLU A 74 -10.84 -9.53 1.03
CA GLU A 74 -9.61 -10.22 0.65
C GLU A 74 -8.39 -9.56 1.30
N ILE A 75 -7.45 -10.37 1.80
CA ILE A 75 -6.20 -9.90 2.39
C ILE A 75 -5.05 -10.25 1.45
N HIS A 76 -4.36 -9.21 0.99
CA HIS A 76 -3.09 -9.32 0.29
C HIS A 76 -1.92 -9.12 1.26
N MET A 77 -0.80 -9.78 0.95
CA MET A 77 0.46 -9.68 1.68
C MET A 77 1.59 -9.46 0.66
N GLY A 78 2.48 -8.50 0.90
CA GLY A 78 3.63 -8.27 0.03
C GLY A 78 3.32 -7.64 -1.34
N LYS A 79 2.04 -7.51 -1.74
CA LYS A 79 1.67 -6.91 -3.02
C LYS A 79 0.39 -6.07 -2.91
N VAL A 80 0.46 -4.83 -3.40
CA VAL A 80 -0.72 -4.01 -3.70
C VAL A 80 -1.13 -4.29 -5.15
N PRO A 81 -2.37 -4.73 -5.41
CA PRO A 81 -2.85 -4.96 -6.77
C PRO A 81 -2.89 -3.68 -7.60
N PRO A 82 -2.76 -3.75 -8.94
CA PRO A 82 -2.77 -2.55 -9.79
C PRO A 82 -4.01 -1.69 -9.60
N TYR A 83 -3.85 -0.38 -9.82
CA TYR A 83 -4.90 0.63 -9.75
C TYR A 83 -5.68 0.65 -8.43
N SER A 84 -5.02 0.27 -7.33
CA SER A 84 -5.61 0.31 -6.00
C SER A 84 -5.48 1.71 -5.39
N VAL A 85 -6.53 2.19 -4.73
CA VAL A 85 -6.46 3.35 -3.84
C VAL A 85 -6.38 2.86 -2.41
N VAL A 86 -5.29 3.19 -1.72
CA VAL A 86 -4.92 2.62 -0.42
C VAL A 86 -4.81 3.69 0.64
N VAL A 87 -5.44 3.48 1.80
CA VAL A 87 -5.38 4.36 2.97
C VAL A 87 -4.91 3.58 4.21
N PRO A 88 -4.35 4.25 5.23
CA PRO A 88 -4.09 3.59 6.50
C PRO A 88 -5.41 3.25 7.20
N GLY A 89 -5.45 2.12 7.89
CA GLY A 89 -6.61 1.70 8.65
C GLY A 89 -6.28 0.67 9.74
N THR A 90 -7.31 0.04 10.28
CA THR A 90 -7.16 -0.97 11.33
C THR A 90 -8.09 -2.15 11.10
N LEU A 91 -7.58 -3.35 11.35
CA LEU A 91 -8.41 -4.55 11.50
C LEU A 91 -8.73 -4.78 12.98
N PRO A 92 -9.94 -5.26 13.32
CA PRO A 92 -10.25 -5.63 14.69
C PRO A 92 -9.30 -6.71 15.19
N GLY A 93 -8.78 -6.54 16.41
CA GLY A 93 -7.97 -7.54 17.08
C GLY A 93 -8.80 -8.75 17.50
N LYS A 94 -8.11 -9.83 17.85
CA LYS A 94 -8.75 -10.96 18.53
C LYS A 94 -9.27 -10.49 19.89
N ASN A 95 -10.40 -11.04 20.34
CA ASN A 95 -10.87 -10.80 21.70
C ASN A 95 -9.79 -11.10 22.74
N LEU A 96 -9.79 -10.32 23.81
CA LEU A 96 -8.92 -10.53 24.96
C LEU A 96 -9.30 -11.83 25.68
N PRO A 97 -8.43 -12.38 26.55
CA PRO A 97 -8.72 -13.61 27.29
C PRO A 97 -9.99 -13.56 28.14
N ASP A 98 -10.45 -12.36 28.52
CA ASP A 98 -11.69 -12.13 29.26
C ASP A 98 -12.95 -12.04 28.37
N GLY A 99 -12.79 -12.21 27.05
CA GLY A 99 -13.87 -12.15 26.07
C GLY A 99 -14.21 -10.74 25.56
N SER A 100 -13.60 -9.68 26.11
CA SER A 100 -13.80 -8.32 25.63
C SER A 100 -13.14 -8.08 24.25
N PRO A 101 -13.62 -7.11 23.44
CA PRO A 101 -13.02 -6.80 22.15
C PRO A 101 -11.55 -6.38 22.28
N GLY A 102 -10.66 -7.00 21.50
CA GLY A 102 -9.25 -6.64 21.47
C GLY A 102 -8.99 -5.34 20.70
N PRO A 103 -7.80 -4.74 20.88
CA PRO A 103 -7.43 -3.51 20.18
C PRO A 103 -7.31 -3.73 18.67
N GLY A 104 -7.66 -2.71 17.90
CA GLY A 104 -7.41 -2.70 16.46
C GLY A 104 -5.91 -2.73 16.16
N LEU A 105 -5.52 -3.53 15.17
CA LEU A 105 -4.14 -3.58 14.68
C LEU A 105 -4.05 -2.91 13.32
N TYR A 106 -2.95 -2.19 13.10
CA TYR A 106 -2.71 -1.47 11.85
C TYR A 106 -2.80 -2.41 10.63
N CYS A 107 -3.38 -1.88 9.55
CA CYS A 107 -3.39 -2.49 8.23
C CYS A 107 -3.44 -1.39 7.16
N ALA A 108 -3.09 -1.75 5.92
CA ALA A 108 -3.43 -0.94 4.77
C ALA A 108 -4.80 -1.37 4.24
N VAL A 109 -5.63 -0.41 3.81
CA VAL A 109 -6.98 -0.68 3.31
C VAL A 109 -7.08 -0.20 1.88
N ILE A 110 -7.36 -1.12 0.95
CA ILE A 110 -7.78 -0.77 -0.41
C ILE A 110 -9.24 -0.33 -0.31
N VAL A 111 -9.49 0.97 -0.52
CA VAL A 111 -10.84 1.56 -0.43
C VAL A 111 -11.59 1.45 -1.76
N LYS A 112 -10.87 1.41 -2.87
CA LYS A 112 -11.43 1.15 -4.20
C LYS A 112 -10.31 0.68 -5.13
N ARG A 113 -10.72 -0.01 -6.19
CA ARG A 113 -9.89 -0.22 -7.37
C ARG A 113 -10.51 0.56 -8.52
N VAL A 114 -9.66 1.22 -9.29
CA VAL A 114 -10.06 1.94 -10.50
C VAL A 114 -9.50 1.23 -11.73
N ASP A 115 -10.02 1.54 -12.90
CA ASP A 115 -9.37 1.15 -14.15
C ASP A 115 -8.36 2.22 -14.61
N ALA A 116 -7.53 1.89 -15.59
CA ALA A 116 -6.53 2.79 -16.16
C ALA A 116 -7.15 4.09 -16.74
N GLN A 117 -8.35 3.98 -17.33
CA GLN A 117 -9.02 5.11 -17.95
C GLN A 117 -9.51 6.11 -16.88
N THR A 118 -10.04 5.61 -15.78
CA THR A 118 -10.47 6.38 -14.62
C THR A 118 -9.24 7.01 -13.95
N ARG A 119 -8.18 6.23 -13.73
CA ARG A 119 -6.93 6.71 -13.12
C ARG A 119 -6.27 7.88 -13.87
N SER A 120 -6.38 7.90 -15.21
CA SER A 120 -5.80 8.95 -16.04
C SER A 120 -6.61 10.26 -16.07
N LYS A 121 -7.91 10.21 -15.72
CA LYS A 121 -8.81 11.37 -15.78
C LYS A 121 -9.18 11.93 -14.41
N THR A 122 -9.15 11.11 -13.37
CA THR A 122 -9.51 11.51 -12.01
C THR A 122 -8.29 12.03 -11.26
N SER A 123 -8.43 13.18 -10.60
CA SER A 123 -7.33 13.72 -9.80
C SER A 123 -7.05 12.83 -8.58
N ILE A 124 -5.81 12.83 -8.09
CA ILE A 124 -5.42 12.08 -6.89
C ILE A 124 -6.29 12.45 -5.68
N ASN A 125 -6.60 13.75 -5.53
CA ASN A 125 -7.43 14.23 -4.42
C ASN A 125 -8.87 13.69 -4.50
N GLU A 126 -9.44 13.58 -5.69
CA GLU A 126 -10.76 12.98 -5.87
C GLU A 126 -10.73 11.48 -5.58
N LEU A 127 -9.68 10.76 -6.04
CA LEU A 127 -9.53 9.34 -5.74
C LEU A 127 -9.49 9.06 -4.23
N LEU A 128 -8.89 9.96 -3.44
CA LEU A 128 -8.70 9.81 -1.99
C LEU A 128 -9.86 10.30 -1.11
N ARG A 129 -10.83 11.05 -1.65
CA ARG A 129 -11.89 11.70 -0.85
C ARG A 129 -13.12 10.82 -0.56
N ASP A 130 -13.27 9.68 -1.24
CA ASP A 130 -14.39 8.71 -1.10
C ASP A 130 -13.88 7.27 -0.83
#